data_AF-A0A2P8CSM1-F1
#
_entry.id   AF-A0A2P8CSM1-F1
#
_cell.length_a   1.000
_cell.length_b   1.000
_cell.length_c   1.000
_cell.angle_alpha   90.00
_cell.angle_beta   90.00
_cell.angle_gamma   90.00
#
_symmetry.space_group_name_H-M   'P 1'
#
loop_
_entity.id
_entity.type
_entity.pdbx_description
1 polymer ?
#
loop_
_entity_poly.entity_id
_entity_poly.type
_entity_poly.pdbx_seq_one_letter_code
_entity_poly.pdbx_strand_id
1 'polypeptide(L)'
;MGFFGSEPINPAKTTVTYLWTGLRTPGIFIVEVQGDAPNYSYGFTLVRDPNFVGGLKINSMGWTGPLGQGTTPYTVKGSFPGQFQEQIVVSGSNGDFLIKVQEVPHDQVDNFIKSQVENGVPA
;
A
#
# COMPACT_ATOMS: atom_id res chain seq x y z
N MET A 1 10.71 -8.55 23.55
CA MET A 1 11.09 -7.44 22.66
C MET A 1 10.25 -7.55 21.41
N GLY A 2 9.69 -6.44 20.90
CA GLY A 2 9.02 -6.45 19.61
C GLY A 2 10.03 -6.57 18.47
N PHE A 3 9.63 -7.15 17.35
CA PHE A 3 10.46 -7.29 16.14
C PHE A 3 9.84 -6.46 15.03
N PHE A 4 10.69 -5.76 14.26
CA PHE A 4 10.25 -5.06 13.06
C PHE A 4 10.45 -5.97 11.85
N GLY A 5 9.40 -6.21 11.09
CA GLY A 5 9.48 -7.06 9.91
C GLY A 5 8.25 -7.00 9.05
N SER A 6 8.15 -7.96 8.13
CA SER A 6 7.05 -8.01 7.18
C SER A 6 5.76 -8.47 7.85
N GLU A 7 4.67 -7.80 7.52
CA GLU A 7 3.33 -8.09 8.01
C GLU A 7 2.49 -8.75 6.90
N PRO A 8 1.56 -9.65 7.23
CA PRO A 8 0.81 -10.41 6.25
C PRO A 8 -0.20 -9.53 5.54
N ILE A 9 -0.29 -9.65 4.21
CA ILE A 9 -1.20 -8.84 3.40
C ILE A 9 -2.36 -9.65 2.85
N ASN A 10 -3.50 -9.00 2.64
CA ASN A 10 -4.62 -9.57 1.92
C ASN A 10 -4.67 -8.98 0.50
N PRO A 11 -4.27 -9.75 -0.54
CA PRO A 11 -4.19 -9.22 -1.90
C PRO A 11 -5.57 -8.83 -2.46
N ALA A 12 -6.66 -9.45 -1.98
CA ALA A 12 -8.02 -9.13 -2.44
C ALA A 12 -8.55 -7.79 -1.87
N LYS A 13 -7.98 -7.31 -0.77
CA LYS A 13 -8.33 -6.03 -0.13
C LYS A 13 -7.29 -4.93 -0.36
N THR A 14 -6.17 -5.27 -1.00
CA THR A 14 -5.10 -4.32 -1.30
C THR A 14 -5.45 -3.58 -2.58
N THR A 15 -5.41 -2.24 -2.52
CA THR A 15 -5.69 -1.38 -3.66
C THR A 15 -4.46 -0.55 -4.00
N VAL A 16 -4.22 -0.42 -5.30
CA VAL A 16 -3.15 0.42 -5.83
C VAL A 16 -3.76 1.34 -6.86
N THR A 17 -3.64 2.64 -6.63
CA THR A 17 -4.13 3.68 -7.53
C THR A 17 -2.95 4.48 -8.05
N TYR A 18 -2.87 4.68 -9.36
CA TYR A 18 -1.87 5.57 -9.94
C TYR A 18 -2.49 6.90 -10.35
N LEU A 19 -1.94 7.97 -9.80
CA LEU A 19 -2.34 9.34 -10.08
C LEU A 19 -1.35 9.97 -11.05
N TRP A 20 -1.82 10.34 -12.23
CA TRP A 20 -1.03 11.13 -13.18
C TRP A 20 -0.90 12.57 -12.69
N THR A 21 0.32 13.03 -12.50
CA THR A 21 0.64 14.41 -12.09
C THR A 21 0.73 15.38 -13.28
N GLY A 22 0.60 14.88 -14.51
CA GLY A 22 0.68 15.66 -15.74
C GLY A 22 0.93 14.80 -16.99
N LEU A 23 0.88 15.43 -18.16
CA LEU A 23 1.09 14.77 -19.44
C LEU A 23 2.57 14.37 -19.57
N ARG A 24 2.87 13.07 -19.60
CA ARG A 24 4.23 12.50 -19.68
C ARG A 24 5.14 12.74 -18.46
N THR A 25 4.60 13.18 -17.34
CA THR A 25 5.34 13.25 -16.07
C THR A 25 5.11 11.99 -15.22
N PRO A 26 6.15 11.49 -14.51
CA PRO A 26 5.99 10.43 -13.53
C PRO A 26 4.94 10.82 -12.49
N GLY A 27 4.00 9.92 -12.26
CA GLY A 27 2.91 10.08 -11.32
C GLY A 27 3.27 9.56 -9.95
N ILE A 28 2.23 9.36 -9.14
CA ILE A 28 2.34 8.84 -7.78
C ILE A 28 1.44 7.62 -7.65
N PHE A 29 2.00 6.53 -7.15
CA PHE A 29 1.24 5.37 -6.69
C PHE A 29 0.74 5.64 -5.27
N ILE A 30 -0.57 5.63 -5.10
CA ILE A 30 -1.23 5.54 -3.80
C ILE A 30 -1.49 4.06 -3.55
N VAL A 31 -0.81 3.51 -2.56
CA VAL A 31 -0.90 2.09 -2.19
C VAL A 31 -1.61 2.01 -0.85
N GLU A 32 -2.70 1.27 -0.81
CA GLU A 32 -3.43 0.93 0.41
C GLU A 32 -3.40 -0.59 0.58
N VAL A 33 -2.69 -1.02 1.62
CA VAL A 33 -2.57 -2.43 1.98
C VAL A 33 -3.47 -2.71 3.16
N GLN A 34 -4.24 -3.78 3.05
CA GLN A 34 -5.05 -4.31 4.15
C GLN A 34 -4.62 -5.75 4.42
N GLY A 35 -4.54 -6.12 5.68
CA GLY A 35 -4.10 -7.45 6.11
C GLY A 35 -4.53 -7.77 7.52
N ASP A 36 -4.24 -9.00 7.97
CA ASP A 36 -4.57 -9.49 9.30
C ASP A 36 -3.25 -9.79 10.05
N ALA A 37 -2.70 -8.77 10.71
CA ALA A 37 -1.42 -8.86 11.40
C ALA A 37 -1.55 -9.61 12.75
N PRO A 38 -0.48 -10.23 13.27
CA PRO A 38 -0.51 -10.81 14.60
C PRO A 38 -0.92 -9.81 15.68
N ASN A 39 -1.54 -10.29 16.76
CA ASN A 39 -1.90 -9.42 17.88
C ASN A 39 -0.69 -8.66 18.46
N TYR A 40 -0.95 -7.46 18.96
CA TYR A 40 0.08 -6.51 19.42
C TYR A 40 1.01 -5.99 18.33
N SER A 41 0.63 -6.11 17.06
CA SER A 41 1.33 -5.45 15.96
C SER A 41 0.92 -4.00 15.82
N TYR A 42 1.88 -3.11 15.56
CA TYR A 42 1.66 -1.67 15.44
C TYR A 42 2.71 -1.02 14.54
N GLY A 43 2.56 0.28 14.28
CA GLY A 43 3.54 1.04 13.49
C GLY A 43 3.66 0.55 12.05
N PHE A 44 2.54 0.10 11.46
CA PHE A 44 2.49 -0.37 10.09
C PHE A 44 2.95 0.71 9.12
N THR A 45 3.85 0.36 8.21
CA THR A 45 4.40 1.26 7.22
C THR A 45 4.65 0.51 5.92
N LEU A 46 4.54 1.22 4.81
CA LEU A 46 4.87 0.70 3.49
C LEU A 46 6.27 1.19 3.11
N VAL A 47 7.14 0.27 2.73
CA VAL A 47 8.52 0.57 2.37
C VAL A 47 8.79 0.09 0.95
N ARG A 48 9.31 0.98 0.11
CA ARG A 48 9.78 0.59 -1.22
C ARG A 48 11.05 -0.27 -1.09
N ASP A 49 11.09 -1.38 -1.80
CA ASP A 49 12.30 -2.20 -1.92
C ASP A 49 13.31 -1.50 -2.89
N PRO A 50 14.48 -1.07 -2.40
CA PRO A 50 15.48 -0.40 -3.25
C PRO A 50 16.22 -1.37 -4.18
N ASN A 51 16.21 -2.67 -3.90
CA ASN A 51 16.93 -3.68 -4.67
C ASN A 51 16.07 -4.32 -5.77
N PHE A 52 14.78 -4.03 -5.79
CA PHE A 52 13.88 -4.54 -6.82
C PHE A 52 14.08 -3.79 -8.14
N VAL A 53 14.51 -4.53 -9.16
CA VAL A 53 14.74 -4.02 -10.52
C VAL A 53 13.58 -4.42 -11.42
N GLY A 54 13.12 -3.50 -12.28
CA GLY A 54 12.04 -3.76 -13.24
C GLY A 54 10.67 -3.23 -12.82
N GLY A 55 10.55 -2.60 -11.66
CA GLY A 55 9.33 -1.89 -11.30
C GLY A 55 9.25 -1.39 -9.88
N LEU A 56 8.03 -1.36 -9.34
CA LEU A 56 7.76 -1.00 -7.96
C LEU A 56 7.43 -2.24 -7.14
N LYS A 57 8.24 -2.48 -6.11
CA LYS A 57 7.95 -3.45 -5.06
C LYS A 57 7.79 -2.73 -3.73
N ILE A 58 6.67 -2.97 -3.07
CA ILE A 58 6.30 -2.37 -1.78
C ILE A 58 6.20 -3.46 -0.73
N ASN A 59 6.94 -3.32 0.35
CA ASN A 59 6.92 -4.21 1.50
C ASN A 59 5.98 -3.62 2.56
N SER A 60 5.02 -4.43 3.02
CA SER A 60 4.22 -4.13 4.21
C SER A 60 5.03 -4.50 5.45
N MET A 61 5.42 -3.49 6.22
CA MET A 61 6.25 -3.65 7.40
C MET A 61 5.52 -3.19 8.65
N GLY A 62 5.89 -3.73 9.81
CA GLY A 62 5.31 -3.35 11.11
C GLY A 62 6.15 -3.84 12.27
N TRP A 63 5.85 -3.34 13.46
CA TRP A 63 6.39 -3.83 14.71
C TRP A 63 5.44 -4.87 15.30
N THR A 64 5.86 -6.12 15.35
CA THR A 64 5.11 -7.18 16.04
C THR A 64 5.53 -7.21 17.52
N GLY A 65 4.56 -7.08 18.43
CA GLY A 65 4.78 -7.20 19.88
C GLY A 65 5.02 -8.64 20.35
N PRO A 66 4.87 -8.92 21.67
CA PRO A 66 4.95 -10.28 22.20
C PRO A 66 4.00 -11.23 21.45
N LEU A 67 4.43 -12.48 21.23
CA LEU A 67 3.62 -13.49 20.55
C LEU A 67 2.31 -13.72 21.32
N GLY A 68 1.21 -13.18 20.79
CA GLY A 68 -0.15 -13.41 21.25
C GLY A 68 -0.89 -14.32 20.27
N GLN A 69 -1.86 -15.09 20.78
CA GLN A 69 -2.78 -15.82 19.91
C GLN A 69 -3.73 -14.84 19.22
N GLY A 70 -4.03 -15.08 17.94
CA GLY A 70 -4.98 -14.31 17.14
C GLY A 70 -4.34 -13.24 16.24
N THR A 71 -5.17 -12.68 15.38
CA THR A 71 -4.81 -11.63 14.42
C THR A 71 -5.75 -10.44 14.56
N THR A 72 -5.24 -9.25 14.26
CA THR A 72 -6.00 -8.00 14.23
C THR A 72 -5.93 -7.43 12.80
N PRO A 73 -7.07 -7.03 12.20
CA PRO A 73 -7.05 -6.40 10.89
C PRO A 73 -6.34 -5.04 10.96
N TYR A 74 -5.54 -4.73 9.95
CA TYR A 74 -4.90 -3.44 9.79
C TYR A 74 -5.03 -2.92 8.37
N THR A 75 -4.97 -1.60 8.26
CA THR A 75 -4.91 -0.87 7.00
C THR A 75 -3.76 0.12 7.07
N VAL A 76 -2.91 0.14 6.06
CA VAL A 76 -1.82 1.09 5.93
C VAL A 76 -1.83 1.69 4.53
N LYS A 77 -1.63 3.01 4.45
CA LYS A 77 -1.55 3.75 3.20
C LYS A 77 -0.16 4.37 3.04
N GLY A 78 0.32 4.41 1.81
CA GLY A 78 1.60 5.01 1.45
C GLY A 78 1.58 5.55 0.04
N SER A 79 2.40 6.55 -0.23
CA SER A 79 2.55 7.15 -1.55
C SER A 79 3.97 6.98 -2.07
N PHE A 80 4.11 6.58 -3.33
CA PHE A 80 5.40 6.29 -3.95
C PHE A 80 5.48 6.92 -5.35
N PRO A 81 6.47 7.79 -5.62
CA PRO A 81 6.66 8.33 -6.95
C PRO A 81 7.22 7.25 -7.89
N GLY A 82 6.75 7.24 -9.13
CA GLY A 82 7.23 6.28 -10.13
C GLY A 82 6.60 6.50 -11.51
N GLN A 83 7.13 5.78 -12.50
CA GLN A 83 6.47 5.67 -13.80
C GLN A 83 5.31 4.69 -13.72
N PHE A 84 4.27 4.94 -14.51
CA PHE A 84 3.10 4.07 -14.56
C PHE A 84 3.50 2.62 -14.88
N GLN A 85 2.97 1.70 -14.10
CA GLN A 85 3.04 0.27 -14.34
C GLN A 85 1.63 -0.29 -14.14
N GLU A 86 1.21 -1.19 -15.02
CA GLU A 86 -0.13 -1.81 -14.93
C GLU A 86 -0.27 -2.70 -13.69
N GLN A 87 0.85 -3.19 -13.16
CA GLN A 87 0.92 -4.05 -11.99
C GLN A 87 2.16 -3.70 -11.17
N ILE A 88 2.03 -3.77 -9.85
CA ILE A 88 3.15 -3.63 -8.92
C ILE A 88 3.20 -4.84 -7.98
N VAL A 89 4.36 -5.09 -7.38
CA VAL A 89 4.51 -6.16 -6.39
C VAL A 89 4.28 -5.59 -5.00
N VAL A 90 3.36 -6.19 -4.25
CA VAL A 90 3.18 -5.93 -2.83
C VAL A 90 3.55 -7.18 -2.06
N SER A 91 4.48 -7.04 -1.12
CA SER A 91 5.06 -8.14 -0.37
C SER A 91 4.70 -8.03 1.10
N GLY A 92 4.28 -9.15 1.66
CA GLY A 92 4.05 -9.36 3.09
C GLY A 92 4.78 -10.58 3.60
N SER A 93 4.62 -10.89 4.89
CA SER A 93 5.15 -12.14 5.47
C SER A 93 4.54 -13.41 4.87
N ASN A 94 3.38 -13.29 4.23
CA ASN A 94 2.69 -14.38 3.54
C ASN A 94 3.07 -14.52 2.05
N GLY A 95 3.97 -13.68 1.53
CA GLY A 95 4.51 -13.79 0.17
C GLY A 95 4.42 -12.50 -0.64
N ASP A 96 4.78 -12.64 -1.92
CA ASP A 96 4.76 -11.57 -2.92
C ASP A 96 3.51 -11.69 -3.79
N PHE A 97 2.79 -10.58 -3.96
CA PHE A 97 1.54 -10.54 -4.72
C PHE A 97 1.59 -9.46 -5.78
N LEU A 98 1.21 -9.82 -7.02
CA LEU A 98 1.03 -8.86 -8.10
C LEU A 98 -0.34 -8.20 -7.97
N ILE A 99 -0.35 -6.89 -7.71
CA ILE A 99 -1.57 -6.11 -7.58
C ILE A 99 -1.74 -5.25 -8.82
N LYS A 100 -2.91 -5.37 -9.45
CA LYS A 100 -3.28 -4.56 -10.61
C LYS A 100 -3.50 -3.12 -10.19
N VAL A 101 -2.87 -2.21 -10.92
CA VAL A 101 -2.95 -0.78 -10.67
C VAL A 101 -4.20 -0.22 -11.33
N GLN A 102 -4.99 0.50 -10.55
CA GLN A 102 -6.11 1.29 -11.05
C GLN A 102 -5.57 2.65 -11.48
N GLU A 103 -5.64 2.93 -12.76
CA GLU A 103 -5.22 4.21 -13.32
C GLU A 103 -6.33 5.24 -13.15
N VAL A 104 -5.99 6.41 -12.59
CA VAL A 104 -6.87 7.58 -12.59
C VAL A 104 -6.26 8.59 -13.55
N PRO A 105 -6.83 8.76 -14.76
CA PRO A 105 -6.27 9.66 -15.75
C PRO A 105 -6.30 11.11 -15.25
N HIS A 106 -5.36 11.93 -15.74
CA HIS A 106 -5.10 13.28 -15.24
C HIS A 106 -6.33 14.22 -15.23
N ASP A 107 -7.29 14.00 -16.12
CA ASP A 107 -8.56 14.71 -16.24
C ASP A 107 -9.59 14.34 -15.15
N GLN A 108 -9.38 13.22 -14.45
CA GLN A 108 -10.25 12.72 -13.38
C GLN A 108 -9.62 12.81 -11.99
N VAL A 109 -8.38 13.29 -11.88
CA VAL A 109 -7.65 13.41 -10.61
C VAL A 109 -8.37 14.34 -9.63
N ASP A 110 -8.89 15.48 -10.08
CA ASP A 110 -9.62 16.42 -9.22
C ASP A 110 -10.88 15.80 -8.60
N ASN A 111 -11.58 14.96 -9.37
CA ASN A 111 -12.78 14.27 -8.91
C ASN A 111 -12.42 13.12 -7.95
N PHE A 112 -11.31 12.43 -8.19
CA PHE A 112 -10.82 11.38 -7.30
C PHE A 112 -10.36 11.97 -5.95
N ILE A 113 -9.61 13.07 -5.96
CA ILE A 113 -9.18 13.75 -4.73
C ILE A 113 -10.40 14.24 -3.95
N LYS A 114 -11.38 14.87 -4.61
CA LYS A 114 -12.63 15.30 -3.96
C LYS A 114 -13.40 14.12 -3.34
N SER A 115 -13.54 12.99 -4.04
CA SER A 115 -14.24 11.82 -3.49
C SER A 115 -13.48 11.14 -2.34
N GLN A 116 -12.16 11.16 -2.31
CA GLN A 116 -11.37 10.67 -1.17
C GLN A 116 -11.49 11.60 0.06
N VAL A 117 -11.57 12.91 -0.15
CA VAL A 117 -11.79 13.89 0.93
C VAL A 117 -13.21 13.78 1.48
N GLU A 118 -14.22 13.61 0.62
CA GLU A 118 -15.62 13.52 1.02
C GLU A 118 -15.94 12.20 1.76
N ASN A 119 -15.26 11.10 1.41
CA ASN A 119 -15.33 9.83 2.15
C ASN A 119 -14.43 9.80 3.42
N GLY A 120 -13.68 10.86 3.69
CA GLY A 120 -12.74 10.98 4.81
C GLY A 120 -13.18 11.89 5.95
N VAL A 121 -14.44 12.38 5.96
CA VAL A 121 -14.95 13.27 7.02
C VAL A 121 -15.78 12.49 8.04
N PRO A 122 -15.27 12.15 9.23
CA PRO A 122 -16.10 12.16 10.42
C PRO A 122 -16.36 13.64 10.77
N ALA A 123 -17.64 14.02 10.79
CA ALA A 123 -18.09 15.21 11.50
C ALA A 123 -17.95 15.02 13.01
#